data_AF-A0A7X2PWC5-F1
#
_entry.id   AF-A0A7X2PWC5-F1
#
_cell.length_a   1.000
_cell.length_b   1.000
_cell.length_c   1.000
_cell.angle_alpha   90.00
_cell.angle_beta   90.00
_cell.angle_gamma   90.00
#
_symmetry.space_group_name_H-M   'P 1'
#
loop_
_entity.id
_entity.type
_entity.pdbx_description
1 polymer ?
#
loop_
_entity_poly.entity_id
_entity_poly.type
_entity_poly.pdbx_seq_one_letter_code
_entity_poly.pdbx_strand_id
1 'polypeptide(L)'
;MGNRPPQFKALVRWESAMPVSEAMRKQPPAEAEEFHVISVSGMPMMGAGRRGQAAAGGPADEAERKREMLERMKESTQLQRKGKDPIYPAKVAQAQGGLIFAFARDFQPIKLEDREVTFLSKMGPMELKVKFALKDMVYNGQLTL
;
A
#
# COMPACT_ATOMS: atom_id res chain seq x y z
N MET A 1 8.31 -8.74 33.91
CA MET A 1 7.34 -7.85 33.22
C MET A 1 7.26 -8.29 31.77
N GLY A 2 6.10 -8.76 31.31
CA GLY A 2 5.92 -9.25 29.95
C GLY A 2 5.97 -8.11 28.94
N ASN A 3 6.94 -8.14 28.03
CA ASN A 3 7.07 -7.16 26.95
C ASN A 3 5.95 -7.40 25.93
N ARG A 4 4.79 -6.76 26.13
CA ARG A 4 3.68 -6.83 25.16
C ARG A 4 4.18 -6.16 23.87
N PRO A 5 4.10 -6.83 22.70
CA PRO A 5 4.55 -6.21 21.46
C PRO A 5 3.78 -4.91 21.23
N PRO A 6 4.45 -3.85 20.73
CA PRO A 6 3.80 -2.57 20.50
C PRO A 6 2.62 -2.77 19.54
N GLN A 7 1.43 -2.36 19.97
CA GLN A 7 0.24 -2.35 19.12
C GLN A 7 0.24 -1.05 18.33
N PHE A 8 0.15 -1.14 17.01
CA PHE A 8 0.00 0.00 16.11
C PHE A 8 -1.31 -0.12 15.33
N LYS A 9 -1.88 1.01 14.94
CA LYS A 9 -3.06 1.07 14.08
C LYS A 9 -2.63 1.46 12.67
N ALA A 10 -2.56 0.47 11.79
CA ALA A 10 -2.36 0.71 10.37
C ALA A 10 -3.70 0.95 9.67
N LEU A 11 -3.75 1.93 8.78
CA LEU A 11 -4.85 2.16 7.85
C LEU A 11 -4.39 1.80 6.44
N VAL A 12 -5.07 0.85 5.81
CA VAL A 12 -4.91 0.53 4.38
C VAL A 12 -6.12 1.08 3.64
N ARG A 13 -5.91 1.99 2.70
CA ARG A 13 -6.98 2.66 1.96
C ARG A 13 -6.77 2.54 0.46
N TRP A 14 -7.86 2.28 -0.25
CA TRP A 14 -7.90 2.25 -1.70
C TRP A 14 -8.13 3.68 -2.24
N GLU A 15 -7.06 4.38 -2.57
CA GLU A 15 -7.08 5.81 -2.92
C GLU A 15 -7.64 6.09 -4.33
N SER A 16 -7.49 5.15 -5.26
CA SER A 16 -8.04 5.29 -6.62
C SER A 16 -9.56 5.07 -6.70
N ALA A 17 -10.21 4.69 -5.60
CA ALA A 17 -11.66 4.52 -5.56
C ALA A 17 -12.35 5.89 -5.63
N MET A 18 -13.31 6.03 -6.54
CA MET A 18 -14.13 7.24 -6.68
C MET A 18 -14.68 7.81 -5.37
N PRO A 19 -15.35 7.03 -4.50
CA PRO A 19 -15.91 7.58 -3.25
C PRO A 19 -14.83 8.16 -2.32
N VAL A 20 -13.58 7.66 -2.38
CA VAL A 20 -12.47 8.20 -1.60
C VAL A 20 -12.03 9.56 -2.14
N SER A 21 -11.94 9.70 -3.47
CA SER A 21 -11.62 10.98 -4.12
C SER A 21 -12.71 12.03 -3.87
N GLU A 22 -13.99 11.64 -3.99
CA GLU A 22 -15.14 12.50 -3.71
C GLU A 22 -15.15 12.98 -2.24
N ALA A 23 -14.95 12.08 -1.28
CA ALA A 23 -14.91 12.42 0.14
C ALA A 23 -13.75 13.37 0.48
N MET A 24 -12.60 13.21 -0.19
CA MET A 24 -11.43 14.06 0.02
C MET A 24 -11.51 15.40 -0.72
N ARG A 25 -12.53 15.60 -1.59
CA ARG A 25 -12.63 16.73 -2.54
C ARG A 25 -11.34 16.94 -3.34
N LYS A 26 -10.64 15.84 -3.64
CA LYS A 26 -9.41 15.83 -4.41
C LYS A 26 -9.70 15.17 -5.74
N GLN A 27 -9.06 15.66 -6.80
CA GLN A 27 -9.01 14.89 -8.03
C GLN A 27 -8.32 13.55 -7.71
N PRO A 28 -8.79 12.43 -8.30
CA PRO A 28 -8.05 11.18 -8.24
C PRO A 28 -6.60 11.44 -8.64
N PRO A 29 -5.62 10.72 -8.08
CA PRO A 29 -4.26 10.76 -8.61
C PRO A 29 -4.32 10.59 -10.14
N ALA A 30 -3.53 11.33 -10.91
CA ALA A 30 -3.52 11.17 -12.38
C ALA A 30 -3.23 9.71 -12.78
N GLU A 31 -2.49 9.00 -11.93
CA GLU A 31 -2.17 7.59 -12.06
C GLU A 31 -3.37 6.65 -11.77
N ALA A 32 -4.51 7.13 -11.27
CA ALA A 32 -5.65 6.30 -10.89
C ALA A 32 -6.36 5.65 -12.10
N GLU A 33 -6.20 6.22 -13.30
CA GLU A 33 -6.72 5.65 -14.55
C GLU A 33 -5.94 4.39 -14.95
N GLU A 34 -4.62 4.39 -14.76
CA GLU A 34 -3.71 3.29 -15.14
C GLU A 34 -3.45 2.32 -13.97
N PHE A 35 -3.59 2.79 -12.73
CA PHE A 35 -3.21 2.07 -11.53
C PHE A 35 -4.34 2.01 -10.50
N HIS A 36 -4.45 0.87 -9.82
CA HIS A 36 -5.06 0.84 -8.50
C HIS A 36 -4.05 1.40 -7.50
N VAL A 37 -4.44 2.43 -6.76
CA VAL A 37 -3.57 3.14 -5.81
C VAL A 37 -4.01 2.79 -4.40
N ILE A 38 -3.13 2.19 -3.61
CA ILE A 38 -3.39 1.83 -2.21
C ILE A 38 -2.39 2.54 -1.32
N SER A 39 -2.88 3.22 -0.29
CA SER A 39 -2.04 3.82 0.75
C SER A 39 -2.03 2.97 2.01
N VAL A 40 -0.88 2.95 2.68
CA VAL A 40 -0.73 2.38 4.02
C VAL A 40 -0.17 3.45 4.94
N SER A 41 -0.90 3.79 6.00
CA SER A 41 -0.53 4.85 6.95
C SER A 41 -0.69 4.40 8.40
N GLY A 42 -0.16 5.18 9.35
CA GLY A 42 -0.26 4.87 10.79
C GLY A 42 0.71 3.79 11.27
N MET A 43 1.60 3.30 10.39
CA MET A 43 2.68 2.40 10.78
C MET A 43 3.83 3.20 11.42
N PRO A 44 4.48 2.67 12.47
CA PRO A 44 5.71 3.24 12.97
C PRO A 44 6.72 3.20 11.83
N MET A 45 7.09 4.38 11.31
CA MET A 45 8.04 4.47 10.19
C MET A 45 9.31 3.72 10.56
N MET A 46 9.61 2.65 9.82
CA MET A 46 10.82 1.83 9.93
C MET A 46 12.05 2.64 9.48
N GLY A 47 12.36 3.70 10.22
CA GLY A 47 13.42 4.66 9.91
C GLY A 47 13.45 5.88 10.83
N ALA A 48 12.32 6.25 11.45
CA ALA A 48 12.28 7.41 12.35
C ALA A 48 12.95 7.15 13.71
N GLY A 49 13.10 5.88 14.12
CA GLY A 49 13.73 5.48 15.38
C GLY A 49 15.26 5.43 15.36
N ARG A 50 15.93 5.64 14.20
CA ARG A 50 17.40 5.71 14.12
C ARG A 50 17.93 7.13 13.94
N ARG A 51 17.15 8.17 14.30
CA ARG A 51 17.68 9.53 14.48
C ARG A 51 18.78 9.64 15.55
N GLY A 52 19.07 8.58 16.30
CA GLY A 52 20.19 8.50 17.26
C GLY A 52 21.42 7.72 16.80
N GLN A 53 21.40 7.09 15.63
CA GLN A 53 22.60 6.50 15.01
C GLN A 53 22.65 7.02 13.59
N ALA A 54 23.17 8.25 13.45
CA ALA A 54 23.71 8.73 12.18
C ALA A 54 24.69 7.65 11.70
N ALA A 55 24.24 6.81 10.78
CA ALA A 55 25.16 6.05 9.97
C ALA A 55 26.05 7.08 9.29
N ALA A 56 27.37 6.90 9.39
CA ALA A 56 28.38 7.78 8.82
C ALA A 56 28.31 7.77 7.27
N GLY A 57 27.24 8.34 6.72
CA GLY A 57 26.94 8.36 5.29
C GLY A 57 26.31 9.69 4.89
N GLY A 58 26.65 10.15 3.71
CA GLY A 58 26.16 11.40 3.14
C GLY A 58 24.73 11.28 2.61
N PRO A 59 24.15 12.39 2.09
CA PRO A 59 22.80 12.39 1.52
C PRO A 59 22.60 11.41 0.35
N ALA A 60 23.68 11.04 -0.35
CA ALA A 60 23.65 10.02 -1.39
C ALA A 60 23.37 8.61 -0.82
N ASP A 61 24.00 8.26 0.31
CA ASP A 61 23.81 6.96 0.98
C ASP A 61 22.40 6.83 1.56
N GLU A 62 21.79 7.93 2.00
CA GLU A 62 20.41 7.95 2.48
C GLU A 62 19.42 7.72 1.32
N ALA A 63 19.67 8.34 0.17
CA ALA A 63 18.83 8.17 -1.01
C ALA A 63 18.89 6.73 -1.55
N GLU A 64 20.07 6.12 -1.58
CA GLU A 64 20.25 4.73 -2.01
C GLU A 64 19.53 3.76 -1.07
N ARG A 65 19.75 3.86 0.25
CA ARG A 65 19.04 3.05 1.24
C ARG A 65 17.52 3.18 1.15
N LYS A 66 17.03 4.40 0.89
CA LYS A 66 15.60 4.64 0.67
C LYS A 66 15.10 3.91 -0.57
N ARG A 67 15.84 3.95 -1.67
CA ARG A 67 15.48 3.22 -2.91
C ARG A 67 15.44 1.72 -2.68
N GLU A 68 16.48 1.15 -2.07
CA GLU A 68 16.52 -0.28 -1.73
C GLU A 68 15.35 -0.69 -0.82
N MET A 69 15.01 0.14 0.16
CA MET A 69 13.86 -0.11 1.03
C MET A 69 12.55 -0.17 0.23
N LEU A 70 12.34 0.78 -0.69
CA LEU A 70 11.13 0.84 -1.52
C LEU A 70 11.06 -0.34 -2.50
N GLU A 71 12.18 -0.76 -3.09
CA GLU A 71 12.22 -1.95 -3.97
C GLU A 71 11.91 -3.23 -3.19
N ARG A 72 12.47 -3.40 -1.98
CA ARG A 72 12.09 -4.53 -1.12
C ARG A 72 10.59 -4.54 -0.80
N MET A 73 10.00 -3.37 -0.55
CA MET A 73 8.55 -3.25 -0.31
C MET A 73 7.74 -3.59 -1.56
N LYS A 74 8.25 -3.27 -2.75
CA LYS A 74 7.62 -3.60 -4.03
C LYS A 74 7.57 -5.11 -4.25
N GLU A 75 8.67 -5.81 -3.96
CA GLU A 75 8.76 -7.28 -4.08
C GLU A 75 7.91 -8.02 -3.02
N SER A 76 7.76 -7.42 -1.84
CA SER A 76 7.10 -8.05 -0.69
C SER A 76 5.61 -7.70 -0.52
N THR A 77 5.06 -6.92 -1.46
CA THR A 77 3.67 -6.45 -1.44
C THR A 77 2.91 -6.97 -2.65
N GLN A 78 1.66 -7.40 -2.44
CA GLN A 78 0.82 -7.95 -3.49
C GLN A 78 -0.67 -7.81 -3.20
N LEU A 79 -1.46 -7.79 -4.27
CA LEU A 79 -2.90 -8.03 -4.22
C LEU A 79 -3.20 -9.46 -4.64
N GLN A 80 -3.94 -10.18 -3.81
CA GLN A 80 -4.35 -11.54 -4.07
C GLN A 80 -5.85 -11.58 -4.35
N ARG A 81 -6.21 -12.27 -5.45
CA ARG A 81 -7.59 -12.69 -5.75
C ARG A 81 -7.63 -14.20 -5.64
N LYS A 82 -8.74 -14.74 -5.16
CA LYS A 82 -8.86 -16.18 -4.92
C LYS A 82 -8.68 -16.97 -6.24
N GLY A 83 -7.71 -17.87 -6.27
CA GLY A 83 -7.46 -18.76 -7.41
C GLY A 83 -6.86 -18.08 -8.65
N LYS A 84 -6.31 -16.86 -8.50
CA LYS A 84 -5.62 -16.14 -9.57
C LYS A 84 -4.21 -15.75 -9.14
N ASP A 85 -3.37 -15.41 -10.11
CA ASP A 85 -2.03 -14.92 -9.84
C ASP A 85 -2.06 -13.60 -9.03
N PRO A 86 -1.10 -13.42 -8.10
CA PRO A 86 -0.92 -12.17 -7.40
C PRO A 86 -0.62 -11.01 -8.36
N ILE A 87 -1.05 -9.82 -7.98
CA ILE A 87 -0.71 -8.57 -8.66
C ILE A 87 0.32 -7.86 -7.80
N TYR A 88 1.51 -7.63 -8.36
CA TYR A 88 2.57 -6.88 -7.68
C TYR A 88 2.49 -5.40 -8.03
N PRO A 89 2.87 -4.49 -7.11
CA PRO A 89 2.87 -3.07 -7.42
C PRO A 89 3.94 -2.76 -8.47
N ALA A 90 3.58 -1.94 -9.45
CA ALA A 90 4.52 -1.40 -10.43
C ALA A 90 5.42 -0.33 -9.79
N LYS A 91 4.85 0.45 -8.85
CA LYS A 91 5.55 1.55 -8.15
C LYS A 91 5.24 1.53 -6.66
N VAL A 92 6.23 1.88 -5.86
CA VAL A 92 6.09 2.14 -4.42
C VAL A 92 6.73 3.48 -4.10
N ALA A 93 6.01 4.34 -3.39
CA ALA A 93 6.47 5.67 -3.03
C ALA A 93 6.21 5.96 -1.55
N GLN A 94 7.04 6.81 -0.98
CA GLN A 94 6.80 7.34 0.36
C GLN A 94 5.82 8.52 0.26
N ALA A 95 4.82 8.52 1.14
CA ALA A 95 3.84 9.59 1.27
C ALA A 95 3.89 10.18 2.69
N GLN A 96 3.21 11.31 2.90
CA GLN A 96 3.15 11.92 4.22
C GLN A 96 2.46 10.96 5.20
N GLY A 97 3.22 10.44 6.17
CA GLY A 97 2.71 9.52 7.19
C GLY A 97 2.51 8.07 6.71
N GLY A 98 3.05 7.67 5.56
CA GLY A 98 2.85 6.33 5.04
C GLY A 98 3.56 5.99 3.73
N LEU A 99 3.04 4.95 3.07
CA LEU A 99 3.49 4.45 1.77
C LEU A 99 2.31 4.43 0.79
N ILE A 100 2.62 4.57 -0.49
CA ILE A 100 1.69 4.40 -1.61
C ILE A 100 2.20 3.27 -2.50
N PHE A 101 1.28 2.41 -2.90
CA PHE A 101 1.50 1.28 -3.79
C PHE A 101 0.60 1.44 -5.01
N ALA A 102 1.18 1.44 -6.21
CA ALA A 102 0.44 1.55 -7.48
C ALA A 102 0.51 0.21 -8.22
N PHE A 103 -0.64 -0.39 -8.51
CA PHE A 103 -0.78 -1.69 -9.18
C PHE A 103 -1.42 -1.50 -10.56
N ALA A 104 -0.77 -1.94 -11.63
CA ALA A 104 -1.26 -1.73 -12.99
C ALA A 104 -2.60 -2.45 -13.23
N ARG A 105 -3.53 -1.82 -13.95
CA ARG A 105 -4.86 -2.39 -14.23
C ARG A 105 -4.89 -3.35 -15.43
N ASP A 106 -3.91 -3.25 -16.32
CA ASP A 106 -4.03 -3.68 -17.73
C ASP A 106 -4.08 -5.19 -17.94
N PHE A 107 -3.28 -5.97 -17.20
CA PHE A 107 -3.10 -7.40 -17.47
C PHE A 107 -3.83 -8.31 -16.49
N GLN A 108 -4.22 -7.80 -15.33
CA GLN A 108 -4.78 -8.58 -14.23
C GLN A 108 -6.00 -7.88 -13.63
N PRO A 109 -7.11 -7.74 -14.38
CA PRO A 109 -8.26 -6.97 -13.94
C PRO A 109 -8.89 -7.57 -12.68
N ILE A 110 -9.27 -6.70 -11.76
CA ILE A 110 -10.04 -7.04 -10.57
C ILE A 110 -11.51 -6.84 -10.91
N LYS A 111 -12.32 -7.90 -10.79
CA LYS A 111 -13.74 -7.87 -11.14
C LYS A 111 -14.62 -8.32 -9.99
N LEU A 112 -15.90 -7.97 -10.00
CA LEU A 112 -16.82 -8.26 -8.89
C LEU A 112 -16.91 -9.77 -8.59
N GLU A 113 -16.73 -10.64 -9.60
CA GLU A 113 -16.75 -12.09 -9.45
C GLU A 113 -15.57 -12.62 -8.61
N ASP A 114 -14.51 -11.83 -8.45
CA ASP A 114 -13.39 -12.14 -7.55
C ASP A 114 -13.82 -12.13 -6.08
N ARG A 115 -14.95 -11.49 -5.75
CA ARG A 115 -15.59 -11.34 -4.43
C ARG A 115 -14.77 -10.57 -3.39
N GLU A 116 -13.48 -10.86 -3.29
CA GLU A 116 -12.56 -10.30 -2.32
C GLU A 116 -11.18 -10.11 -2.95
N VAL A 117 -10.53 -9.01 -2.58
CA VAL A 117 -9.11 -8.77 -2.84
C VAL A 117 -8.38 -8.66 -1.52
N THR A 118 -7.30 -9.41 -1.35
CA THR A 118 -6.44 -9.30 -0.16
C THR A 118 -5.20 -8.49 -0.50
N PHE A 119 -5.03 -7.35 0.15
CA PHE A 119 -3.75 -6.66 0.24
C PHE A 119 -2.86 -7.37 1.25
N LEU A 120 -1.70 -7.83 0.80
CA LEU A 120 -0.67 -8.43 1.64
C LEU A 120 0.63 -7.65 1.47
N SER A 121 1.23 -7.20 2.56
CA SER A 121 2.55 -6.55 2.55
C SER A 121 3.40 -7.07 3.69
N LYS A 122 4.61 -7.54 3.37
CA LYS A 122 5.61 -7.96 4.37
C LYS A 122 6.66 -6.89 4.54
N MET A 123 6.83 -6.39 5.77
CA MET A 123 7.74 -5.31 6.12
C MET A 123 8.68 -5.78 7.23
N GLY A 124 9.73 -6.49 6.83
CA GLY A 124 10.63 -7.16 7.76
C GLY A 124 9.88 -8.19 8.60
N PRO A 125 9.84 -8.06 9.95
CA PRO A 125 9.12 -9.00 10.81
C PRO A 125 7.60 -8.77 10.85
N MET A 126 7.09 -7.68 10.26
CA MET A 126 5.66 -7.37 10.25
C MET A 126 5.00 -7.86 8.97
N GLU A 127 3.80 -8.43 9.10
CA GLU A 127 2.93 -8.77 7.98
C GLU A 127 1.61 -8.02 8.13
N LEU A 128 1.23 -7.27 7.09
CA LEU A 128 -0.05 -6.58 7.00
C LEU A 128 -0.92 -7.31 5.99
N LYS A 129 -2.07 -7.81 6.44
CA LYS A 129 -3.04 -8.53 5.62
C LYS A 129 -4.43 -7.91 5.79
N VAL A 130 -4.93 -7.29 4.74
CA VAL A 130 -6.22 -6.59 4.72
C VAL A 130 -7.07 -7.09 3.57
N LYS A 131 -8.33 -7.39 3.85
CA LYS A 131 -9.30 -7.90 2.88
C LYS A 131 -10.28 -6.81 2.48
N PHE A 132 -10.45 -6.62 1.19
CA PHE A 132 -11.45 -5.75 0.58
C PHE A 132 -12.53 -6.61 -0.03
N ALA A 133 -13.72 -6.63 0.56
CA ALA A 133 -14.89 -7.27 -0.05
C ALA A 133 -15.38 -6.40 -1.20
N LEU A 134 -15.34 -6.92 -2.43
CA LEU A 134 -15.62 -6.12 -3.63
C LEU A 134 -17.07 -5.64 -3.71
N LYS A 135 -18.00 -6.38 -3.09
CA LYS A 135 -19.39 -5.95 -2.93
C LYS A 135 -19.52 -4.63 -2.14
N ASP A 136 -18.60 -4.35 -1.22
CA ASP A 136 -18.59 -3.14 -0.38
C ASP A 136 -17.79 -2.02 -1.05
N MET A 137 -17.12 -2.31 -2.18
CA MET A 137 -16.40 -1.37 -3.03
C MET A 137 -17.21 -0.96 -4.27
N VAL A 138 -18.48 -1.36 -4.33
CA VAL A 138 -19.43 -0.90 -5.34
C VAL A 138 -19.99 0.44 -4.89
N TYR A 139 -19.85 1.45 -5.74
CA TYR A 139 -20.43 2.77 -5.55
C TYR A 139 -21.22 3.15 -6.81
N ASN A 140 -22.44 3.66 -6.63
CA ASN A 140 -23.37 3.96 -7.72
C ASN A 140 -23.58 2.79 -8.70
N GLY A 141 -23.59 1.55 -8.19
CA GLY A 141 -23.81 0.33 -8.99
C GLY A 141 -22.60 -0.13 -9.80
N GLN A 142 -21.45 0.54 -9.69
CA GLN A 142 -20.21 0.17 -10.37
C GLN A 142 -19.13 -0.19 -9.36
N LEU A 143 -18.29 -1.17 -9.69
CA LEU A 143 -17.11 -1.48 -8.88
C LEU A 143 -16.13 -0.31 -9.00
N THR A 144 -15.93 0.44 -7.91
CA THR A 144 -15.04 1.60 -7.89
C THR A 144 -13.79 1.27 -7.09
N LEU A 145 -12.77 0.81 -7.82
CA LEU A 145 -11.40 0.59 -7.36
C LEU A 145 -10.50 1.59 -8.05
#